data_AF-A0A3B9NCT0-F1
#
_entry.id   AF-A0A3B9NCT0-F1
#
_cell.length_a   1.000
_cell.length_b   1.000
_cell.length_c   1.000
_cell.angle_alpha   90.00
_cell.angle_beta   90.00
_cell.angle_gamma   90.00
#
_symmetry.space_group_name_H-M   'P 1'
#
loop_
_entity.id
_entity.type
_entity.pdbx_description
1 polymer ?
#
loop_
_entity_poly.entity_id
_entity_poly.type
_entity_poly.pdbx_seq_one_letter_code
_entity_poly.pdbx_strand_id
1 'polypeptide(L)'
;MKKLIKNMCVIALLLHTIHTAYCSTSQTDTLTTGMKMPNVDMGTLENGVPLGKFSQQAARLVILDFMNSSCSSCIAALPRLSKVAKKFGKDIQIYPVTYEDRGRMAKMRKLNDIIAATDLNFIVEDKNLKTLFPHQTVSHVVWILDGLVKGITHVEYLDEKMVNTMLKEGRLDVPQKNDFKTFDYSKSLKDMHYPLRSYAALTGYIPDADTKFGTDISSDSSIIREYMINVPIISAYMHAYGKITRLPYMKADRIIIESAHPEKYSYASDRDGYEEDWLLKNAISYEFEFTERNSKDKRMRSIIQDLDNRLHVKTSIEKRMIDCWVIIDGKGKSKNMHEVGQSKRDFVFMAELNRVYPVIMDESTLENKIPARSHKSFDELRS
;
A
#
# COMPACT_ATOMS: atom_id res chain seq x y z
N MET A 1 -56.66 4.71 -52.34
CA MET A 1 -55.73 3.91 -51.49
C MET A 1 -54.74 3.03 -52.27
N LYS A 2 -55.10 2.39 -53.40
CA LYS A 2 -54.14 1.55 -54.18
C LYS A 2 -52.99 2.31 -54.88
N LYS A 3 -53.13 3.61 -55.17
CA LYS A 3 -52.06 4.44 -55.78
C LYS A 3 -50.99 4.93 -54.78
N LEU A 4 -51.33 5.08 -53.50
CA LEU A 4 -50.37 5.52 -52.48
C LEU A 4 -49.38 4.41 -52.09
N ILE A 5 -49.86 3.15 -52.04
CA ILE A 5 -49.05 1.99 -51.66
C ILE A 5 -48.02 1.66 -52.75
N LYS A 6 -48.36 1.84 -54.02
CA LYS A 6 -47.45 1.57 -55.15
C LYS A 6 -46.28 2.56 -55.22
N ASN A 7 -46.48 3.82 -54.80
CA ASN A 7 -45.42 4.83 -54.77
C ASN A 7 -44.49 4.69 -53.54
N MET A 8 -44.97 4.11 -52.43
CA MET A 8 -44.12 3.80 -51.27
C MET A 8 -43.14 2.64 -51.53
N CYS A 9 -43.53 1.63 -52.33
CA CYS A 9 -42.63 0.50 -52.63
C CYS A 9 -41.47 0.88 -53.57
N VAL A 10 -41.66 1.86 -54.46
CA VAL A 10 -40.60 2.29 -55.40
C VAL A 10 -39.55 3.15 -54.69
N ILE A 11 -39.95 3.95 -53.68
CA ILE A 11 -39.00 4.74 -52.87
C ILE A 11 -38.19 3.83 -51.92
N ALA A 12 -38.80 2.75 -51.39
CA ALA A 12 -38.11 1.79 -50.54
C ALA A 12 -37.08 0.92 -51.30
N LEU A 13 -37.31 0.64 -52.59
CA LEU A 13 -36.34 -0.09 -53.43
C LEU A 13 -35.18 0.80 -53.92
N LEU A 14 -35.40 2.11 -54.12
CA LEU A 14 -34.34 3.05 -54.51
C LEU A 14 -33.41 3.47 -53.36
N LEU A 15 -33.81 3.23 -52.10
CA LEU A 15 -32.97 3.46 -50.92
C LEU A 15 -32.05 2.28 -50.58
N HIS A 16 -32.22 1.11 -51.22
CA HIS A 16 -31.35 -0.05 -50.99
C HIS A 16 -30.13 -0.15 -51.92
N THR A 17 -30.02 0.71 -52.93
CA THR A 17 -28.90 0.66 -53.90
C THR A 17 -27.91 1.81 -53.80
N ILE A 18 -28.03 2.66 -52.76
CA ILE A 18 -27.06 3.72 -52.47
C ILE A 18 -26.49 3.50 -51.06
N HIS A 19 -25.79 2.39 -50.86
CA HIS A 19 -24.62 2.35 -49.99
C HIS A 19 -23.45 1.91 -50.85
N THR A 20 -23.02 2.90 -51.64
CA THR A 20 -21.68 3.03 -52.18
C THR A 20 -20.63 2.49 -51.21
N ALA A 21 -19.74 1.69 -51.76
CA ALA A 21 -18.45 1.30 -51.21
C ALA A 21 -17.89 2.35 -50.24
N TYR A 22 -17.92 2.03 -48.96
CA TYR A 22 -16.96 2.61 -48.04
C TYR A 22 -15.60 2.04 -48.41
N CYS A 23 -14.85 2.81 -49.19
CA CYS A 23 -13.41 2.74 -49.20
C CYS A 23 -12.96 3.00 -47.75
N SER A 24 -12.55 1.96 -47.04
CA SER A 24 -11.93 2.10 -45.73
C SER A 24 -10.61 2.82 -45.93
N THR A 25 -10.62 4.14 -45.70
CA THR A 25 -9.43 4.89 -45.38
C THR A 25 -8.79 4.22 -44.17
N SER A 26 -7.63 3.60 -44.38
CA SER A 26 -6.79 3.02 -43.33
C SER A 26 -6.36 4.12 -42.36
N GLN A 27 -7.20 4.41 -41.39
CA GLN A 27 -6.78 5.03 -40.13
C GLN A 27 -5.86 3.99 -39.49
N THR A 28 -4.55 4.22 -39.50
CA THR A 28 -3.60 3.34 -38.82
C THR A 28 -3.81 3.52 -37.33
N ASP A 29 -4.74 2.74 -36.77
CA ASP A 29 -4.98 2.65 -35.35
C ASP A 29 -3.67 2.23 -34.66
N THR A 30 -3.30 2.95 -33.61
CA THR A 30 -2.20 2.58 -32.71
C THR A 30 -2.40 1.13 -32.25
N LEU A 31 -1.37 0.30 -32.41
CA LEU A 31 -1.42 -1.10 -32.04
C LEU A 31 -1.08 -1.27 -30.56
N THR A 32 -1.93 -2.03 -29.87
CA THR A 32 -1.72 -2.44 -28.48
C THR A 32 -1.64 -3.97 -28.37
N THR A 33 -1.24 -4.45 -27.20
CA THR A 33 -1.25 -5.88 -26.87
C THR A 33 -2.60 -6.52 -27.22
N GLY A 34 -2.57 -7.68 -27.87
CA GLY A 34 -3.74 -8.43 -28.32
C GLY A 34 -4.20 -8.11 -29.75
N MET A 35 -3.68 -7.05 -30.38
CA MET A 35 -3.99 -6.72 -31.78
C MET A 35 -3.12 -7.52 -32.75
N LYS A 36 -3.65 -7.80 -33.95
CA LYS A 36 -2.88 -8.41 -35.04
C LYS A 36 -2.01 -7.36 -35.72
N MET A 37 -0.77 -7.71 -36.03
CA MET A 37 0.11 -6.88 -36.82
C MET A 37 -0.42 -6.81 -38.26
N PRO A 38 -0.72 -5.60 -38.79
CA PRO A 38 -1.19 -5.44 -40.16
C PRO A 38 -0.06 -5.77 -41.15
N ASN A 39 -0.44 -6.10 -42.39
CA ASN A 39 0.51 -6.43 -43.45
C ASN A 39 1.15 -5.18 -44.09
N VAL A 40 1.88 -4.42 -43.26
CA VAL A 40 2.54 -3.16 -43.62
C VAL A 40 3.96 -3.36 -44.13
N ASP A 41 4.51 -2.36 -44.82
CA ASP A 41 5.93 -2.31 -45.15
C ASP A 41 6.77 -2.16 -43.87
N MET A 42 7.75 -3.05 -43.72
CA MET A 42 8.69 -3.10 -42.59
C MET A 42 9.85 -2.13 -42.74
N GLY A 43 9.98 -1.47 -43.91
CA GLY A 43 11.01 -0.48 -44.19
C GLY A 43 12.27 -1.08 -44.80
N THR A 44 13.36 -0.32 -44.71
CA THR A 44 14.64 -0.64 -45.36
C THR A 44 15.72 -0.81 -44.31
N LEU A 45 16.58 -1.81 -44.51
CA LEU A 45 17.74 -2.04 -43.67
C LEU A 45 18.84 -1.01 -43.94
N GLU A 46 19.75 -0.83 -42.98
CA GLU A 46 20.89 0.09 -43.11
C GLU A 46 21.79 -0.18 -44.34
N ASN A 47 21.82 -1.42 -44.83
CA ASN A 47 22.55 -1.83 -46.04
C ASN A 47 21.78 -1.53 -47.35
N GLY A 48 20.59 -0.94 -47.27
CA GLY A 48 19.74 -0.59 -48.41
C GLY A 48 18.78 -1.69 -48.88
N VAL A 49 18.73 -2.85 -48.21
CA VAL A 49 17.82 -3.94 -48.57
C VAL A 49 16.42 -3.66 -48.01
N PRO A 50 15.36 -3.61 -48.85
CA PRO A 50 13.99 -3.51 -48.36
C PRO A 50 13.55 -4.84 -47.72
N LEU A 51 12.93 -4.78 -46.54
CA LEU A 51 12.38 -5.96 -45.87
C LEU A 51 11.04 -6.42 -46.45
N GLY A 52 10.39 -5.53 -47.22
CA GLY A 52 9.06 -5.77 -47.78
C GLY A 52 7.98 -5.77 -46.69
N LYS A 53 6.91 -6.53 -46.91
CA LYS A 53 5.75 -6.50 -46.01
C LYS A 53 5.92 -7.42 -44.79
N PHE A 54 5.20 -7.13 -43.70
CA PHE A 54 5.23 -7.96 -42.48
C PHE A 54 4.87 -9.44 -42.76
N SER A 55 3.94 -9.73 -43.66
CA SER A 55 3.57 -11.11 -44.01
C SER A 55 4.70 -11.91 -44.67
N GLN A 56 5.80 -11.26 -45.05
CA GLN A 56 6.99 -11.90 -45.63
C GLN A 56 8.01 -12.28 -44.56
N GLN A 57 7.80 -11.87 -43.30
CA GLN A 57 8.66 -12.27 -42.18
C GLN A 57 8.36 -13.74 -41.83
N ALA A 58 9.36 -14.60 -42.00
CA ALA A 58 9.22 -16.05 -41.83
C ALA A 58 9.37 -16.50 -40.36
N ALA A 59 9.91 -15.65 -39.49
CA ALA A 59 10.06 -15.96 -38.09
C ALA A 59 8.71 -15.99 -37.36
N ARG A 60 8.59 -16.90 -36.41
CA ARG A 60 7.42 -16.96 -35.53
C ARG A 60 7.38 -15.77 -34.59
N LEU A 61 8.52 -15.40 -34.02
CA LEU A 61 8.64 -14.24 -33.13
C LEU A 61 9.42 -13.12 -33.81
N VAL A 62 8.73 -12.04 -34.16
CA VAL A 62 9.35 -10.81 -34.65
C VAL A 62 9.41 -9.80 -33.50
N ILE A 63 10.58 -9.19 -33.32
CA ILE A 63 10.85 -8.23 -32.27
C ILE A 63 11.32 -6.93 -32.90
N LEU A 64 10.66 -5.82 -32.53
CA LEU A 64 11.04 -4.48 -32.94
C LEU A 64 11.58 -3.74 -31.71
N ASP A 65 12.87 -3.44 -31.67
CA ASP A 65 13.50 -2.65 -30.60
C ASP A 65 13.72 -1.22 -31.10
N PHE A 66 12.77 -0.33 -30.82
CA PHE A 66 12.86 1.07 -31.17
C PHE A 66 13.93 1.75 -30.32
N MET A 67 14.93 2.30 -31.00
CA MET A 67 16.11 2.90 -30.41
C MET A 67 16.61 4.10 -31.22
N ASN A 68 17.62 4.78 -30.68
CA ASN A 68 18.36 5.82 -31.38
C ASN A 68 19.82 5.84 -30.92
N SER A 69 20.63 6.66 -31.58
CA SER A 69 22.04 6.88 -31.30
C SER A 69 22.40 7.29 -29.87
N SER A 70 21.44 7.83 -29.12
CA SER A 70 21.63 8.30 -27.74
C SER A 70 21.07 7.30 -26.71
N CYS A 71 20.49 6.18 -27.14
CA CYS A 71 19.92 5.17 -26.25
C CYS A 71 21.02 4.25 -25.69
N SER A 72 21.64 4.66 -24.57
CA SER A 72 22.71 3.88 -23.93
C SER A 72 22.27 2.46 -23.55
N SER A 73 21.05 2.29 -23.05
CA SER A 73 20.52 0.97 -22.67
C SER A 73 20.26 0.06 -23.87
N CYS A 74 19.77 0.60 -24.98
CA CYS A 74 19.59 -0.13 -26.23
C CYS A 74 20.94 -0.61 -26.77
N ILE A 75 21.92 0.30 -26.86
CA ILE A 75 23.26 0.00 -27.38
C ILE A 75 23.93 -1.09 -26.52
N ALA A 76 23.89 -0.95 -25.19
CA ALA A 76 24.45 -1.94 -24.27
C ALA A 76 23.79 -3.34 -24.39
N ALA A 77 22.54 -3.42 -24.84
CA ALA A 77 21.85 -4.69 -25.02
C ALA A 77 22.23 -5.44 -26.31
N LEU A 78 22.73 -4.75 -27.35
CA LEU A 78 22.99 -5.33 -28.68
C LEU A 78 23.84 -6.62 -28.67
N PRO A 79 24.91 -6.76 -27.86
CA PRO A 79 25.67 -8.01 -27.80
C PRO A 79 24.83 -9.18 -27.30
N ARG A 80 23.97 -8.94 -26.30
CA ARG A 80 23.04 -9.96 -25.78
C ARG A 80 21.99 -10.30 -26.84
N LEU A 81 21.41 -9.28 -27.48
CA LEU A 81 20.39 -9.48 -28.52
C LEU A 81 20.94 -10.26 -29.71
N SER A 82 22.18 -9.99 -30.12
CA SER A 82 22.88 -10.75 -31.17
C SER A 82 23.04 -12.23 -30.81
N LYS A 83 23.38 -12.53 -29.53
CA LYS A 83 23.47 -13.91 -29.04
C LYS A 83 22.11 -14.60 -29.04
N VAL A 84 21.06 -13.88 -28.61
CA VAL A 84 19.68 -14.38 -28.63
C VAL A 84 19.23 -14.70 -30.06
N ALA A 85 19.40 -13.75 -31.01
CA ALA A 85 19.11 -13.95 -32.43
C ALA A 85 19.82 -15.19 -33.00
N LYS A 86 21.12 -15.34 -32.73
CA LYS A 86 21.89 -16.52 -33.17
C LYS A 86 21.39 -17.83 -32.56
N LYS A 87 21.02 -17.82 -31.28
CA LYS A 87 20.60 -19.02 -30.54
C LYS A 87 19.28 -19.59 -31.03
N PHE A 88 18.28 -18.74 -31.26
CA PHE A 88 16.96 -19.18 -31.71
C PHE A 88 16.82 -19.21 -33.24
N GLY A 89 17.79 -18.66 -33.97
CA GLY A 89 17.90 -18.80 -35.42
C GLY A 89 16.63 -18.38 -36.14
N LYS A 90 16.10 -19.27 -36.98
CA LYS A 90 14.92 -19.01 -37.83
C LYS A 90 13.62 -18.76 -37.07
N ASP A 91 13.54 -19.14 -35.79
CA ASP A 91 12.30 -18.98 -35.02
C ASP A 91 12.07 -17.52 -34.62
N ILE A 92 13.13 -16.70 -34.63
CA ILE A 92 13.07 -15.29 -34.23
C ILE A 92 13.74 -14.34 -35.22
N GLN A 93 13.24 -13.12 -35.28
CA GLN A 93 13.89 -12.00 -35.95
C GLN A 93 13.86 -10.78 -35.03
N ILE A 94 15.03 -10.17 -34.79
CA ILE A 94 15.16 -8.97 -33.96
C ILE A 94 15.63 -7.82 -34.85
N TYR A 95 14.83 -6.76 -34.91
CA TYR A 95 15.14 -5.54 -35.65
C TYR A 95 15.27 -4.38 -34.68
N PRO A 96 16.49 -3.86 -34.46
CA PRO A 96 16.67 -2.51 -33.98
C PRO A 96 16.04 -1.53 -34.99
N VAL A 97 15.14 -0.66 -34.55
CA VAL A 97 14.42 0.29 -35.40
C VAL A 97 14.80 1.71 -35.00
N THR A 98 15.23 2.52 -35.96
CA THR A 98 15.56 3.93 -35.73
C THR A 98 14.96 4.83 -36.82
N TYR A 99 14.58 6.03 -36.42
CA TYR A 99 14.20 7.09 -37.35
C TYR A 99 15.42 7.77 -38.01
N GLU A 100 16.63 7.49 -37.51
CA GLU A 100 17.87 8.07 -38.01
C GLU A 100 18.23 7.52 -39.40
N ASP A 101 18.89 8.36 -40.21
CA ASP A 101 19.26 8.00 -41.57
C ASP A 101 20.45 7.03 -41.66
N ARG A 102 20.64 6.44 -42.85
CA ARG A 102 21.76 5.52 -43.12
C ARG A 102 23.13 6.14 -42.86
N GLY A 103 23.31 7.43 -43.13
CA GLY A 103 24.58 8.12 -42.89
C GLY A 103 24.92 8.20 -41.41
N ARG A 104 23.92 8.50 -40.57
CA ARG A 104 24.04 8.49 -39.12
C ARG A 104 24.36 7.08 -38.61
N MET A 105 23.65 6.06 -39.09
CA MET A 105 23.92 4.67 -38.70
C MET A 105 25.31 4.19 -39.12
N ALA A 106 25.75 4.53 -40.33
CA ALA A 106 27.10 4.24 -40.79
C ALA A 106 28.16 4.94 -39.90
N LYS A 107 27.90 6.18 -39.48
CA LYS A 107 28.77 6.89 -38.53
C LYS A 107 28.77 6.22 -37.16
N MET A 108 27.62 5.76 -36.67
CA MET A 108 27.52 5.04 -35.38
C MET A 108 28.30 3.73 -35.40
N ARG A 109 28.18 2.93 -36.47
CA ARG A 109 28.98 1.71 -36.63
C ARG A 109 30.48 1.97 -36.65
N LYS A 110 30.92 3.13 -37.15
CA LYS A 110 32.35 3.52 -37.13
C LYS A 110 32.84 4.00 -35.77
N LEU A 111 31.97 4.58 -34.95
CA LEU A 111 32.35 5.26 -33.70
C LEU A 111 32.04 4.46 -32.44
N ASN A 112 31.24 3.40 -32.53
CA ASN A 112 30.81 2.61 -31.38
C ASN A 112 31.08 1.13 -31.60
N ASP A 113 32.04 0.58 -30.87
CA ASP A 113 32.49 -0.80 -31.00
C ASP A 113 31.37 -1.83 -30.75
N ILE A 114 30.40 -1.51 -29.89
CA ILE A 114 29.27 -2.39 -29.61
C ILE A 114 28.35 -2.48 -30.84
N ILE A 115 28.10 -1.36 -31.50
CA ILE A 115 27.29 -1.31 -32.73
C ILE A 115 28.11 -1.88 -33.90
N ALA A 116 29.42 -1.68 -33.93
CA ALA A 116 30.30 -2.28 -34.93
C ALA A 116 30.27 -3.82 -34.85
N ALA A 117 30.25 -4.38 -33.64
CA ALA A 117 30.34 -5.81 -33.38
C ALA A 117 28.99 -6.56 -33.44
N THR A 118 27.85 -5.86 -33.57
CA THR A 118 26.54 -6.54 -33.68
C THR A 118 26.26 -6.99 -35.12
N ASP A 119 25.79 -8.23 -35.25
CA ASP A 119 25.31 -8.81 -36.49
C ASP A 119 23.82 -8.52 -36.76
N LEU A 120 23.17 -7.75 -35.88
CA LEU A 120 21.79 -7.32 -36.10
C LEU A 120 21.78 -6.22 -37.18
N ASN A 121 20.83 -6.32 -38.10
CA ASN A 121 20.59 -5.30 -39.11
C ASN A 121 19.55 -4.31 -38.62
N PHE A 122 19.86 -3.02 -38.75
CA PHE A 122 18.98 -1.94 -38.30
C PHE A 122 17.97 -1.58 -39.38
N ILE A 123 16.69 -1.43 -39.01
CA ILE A 123 15.70 -0.71 -39.81
C ILE A 123 15.95 0.77 -39.58
N VAL A 124 16.16 1.52 -40.65
CA VAL A 124 16.56 2.94 -40.63
C VAL A 124 15.51 3.81 -41.29
N GLU A 125 15.56 5.12 -41.03
CA GLU A 125 14.64 6.11 -41.59
C GLU A 125 13.16 5.78 -41.29
N ASP A 126 12.89 5.05 -40.20
CA ASP A 126 11.54 4.59 -39.87
C ASP A 126 10.60 5.77 -39.58
N LYS A 127 9.46 5.72 -40.25
CA LYS A 127 8.28 6.58 -40.01
C LYS A 127 7.01 5.75 -39.85
N ASN A 128 7.00 4.53 -40.37
CA ASN A 128 5.81 3.71 -40.51
C ASN A 128 5.56 2.90 -39.24
N LEU A 129 6.58 2.19 -38.74
CA LEU A 129 6.45 1.34 -37.56
C LEU A 129 6.23 2.19 -36.30
N LYS A 130 6.86 3.37 -36.21
CA LYS A 130 6.59 4.36 -35.16
C LYS A 130 5.12 4.82 -35.12
N THR A 131 4.44 4.86 -36.25
CA THR A 131 3.00 5.23 -36.30
C THR A 131 2.12 4.14 -35.71
N LEU A 132 2.49 2.87 -35.92
CA LEU A 132 1.80 1.72 -35.33
C LEU A 132 2.11 1.56 -33.84
N PHE A 133 3.34 1.88 -33.43
CA PHE A 133 3.81 1.78 -32.04
C PHE A 133 4.34 3.12 -31.55
N PRO A 134 3.46 4.11 -31.31
CA PRO A 134 3.87 5.41 -30.82
C PRO A 134 4.54 5.29 -29.45
N HIS A 135 5.63 6.01 -29.27
CA HIS A 135 6.43 6.04 -28.05
C HIS A 135 7.05 7.42 -27.85
N GLN A 136 7.18 7.84 -26.58
CA GLN A 136 7.83 9.09 -26.19
C GLN A 136 9.30 8.87 -25.87
N THR A 137 9.63 7.70 -25.36
CA THR A 137 10.99 7.35 -24.92
C THR A 137 11.44 6.02 -25.53
N VAL A 138 12.74 5.90 -25.75
CA VAL A 138 13.41 4.65 -26.08
C VAL A 138 14.27 4.20 -24.90
N SER A 139 14.51 2.91 -24.67
CA SER A 139 14.08 1.74 -25.45
C SER A 139 12.56 1.49 -25.42
N HIS A 140 12.01 1.04 -26.56
CA HIS A 140 10.64 0.56 -26.69
C HIS A 140 10.64 -0.73 -27.53
N VAL A 141 10.36 -1.87 -26.90
CA VAL A 141 10.44 -3.20 -27.53
C VAL A 141 9.06 -3.79 -27.74
N VAL A 142 8.73 -4.10 -28.99
CA VAL A 142 7.47 -4.74 -29.38
C VAL A 142 7.71 -6.21 -29.65
N TRP A 143 6.90 -7.06 -29.02
CA TRP A 143 6.94 -8.52 -29.18
C TRP A 143 5.77 -8.99 -30.05
N ILE A 144 6.05 -9.59 -31.21
CA ILE A 144 5.03 -10.03 -32.16
C ILE A 144 5.19 -11.54 -32.40
N LEU A 145 4.31 -12.35 -31.81
CA LEU A 145 4.33 -13.80 -31.94
C LEU A 145 3.21 -14.27 -32.87
N ASP A 146 3.57 -15.00 -33.93
CA ASP A 146 2.66 -15.56 -34.92
C ASP A 146 1.69 -14.47 -35.47
N GLY A 147 2.23 -13.26 -35.67
CA GLY A 147 1.51 -12.08 -36.17
C GLY A 147 0.65 -11.34 -35.14
N LEU A 148 0.67 -11.72 -33.86
CA LEU A 148 -0.06 -11.07 -32.78
C LEU A 148 0.88 -10.25 -31.88
N VAL A 149 0.52 -9.00 -31.58
CA VAL A 149 1.26 -8.17 -30.62
C VAL A 149 1.03 -8.74 -29.21
N LYS A 150 2.09 -9.28 -28.60
CA LYS A 150 2.06 -9.93 -27.29
C LYS A 150 2.43 -9.02 -26.14
N GLY A 151 3.17 -7.94 -26.42
CA GLY A 151 3.52 -6.97 -25.39
C GLY A 151 4.47 -5.91 -25.89
N ILE A 152 4.55 -4.84 -25.10
CA ILE A 152 5.44 -3.71 -25.30
C ILE A 152 6.23 -3.53 -24.00
N THR A 153 7.56 -3.56 -24.06
CA THR A 153 8.43 -3.57 -22.88
C THR A 153 9.64 -2.64 -23.06
N HIS A 154 10.49 -2.57 -22.03
CA HIS A 154 11.87 -2.08 -22.17
C HIS A 154 12.80 -3.21 -22.65
N VAL A 155 13.94 -2.86 -23.24
CA VAL A 155 14.95 -3.82 -23.73
C VAL A 155 15.56 -4.71 -22.64
N GLU A 156 15.54 -4.30 -21.38
CA GLU A 156 16.03 -5.13 -20.27
C GLU A 156 15.31 -6.48 -20.14
N TYR A 157 14.04 -6.55 -20.53
CA TYR A 157 13.26 -7.79 -20.53
C TYR A 157 13.51 -8.68 -21.76
N LEU A 158 14.26 -8.20 -22.75
CA LEU A 158 14.60 -8.95 -23.94
C LEU A 158 15.89 -9.77 -23.71
N ASP A 159 15.71 -10.96 -23.17
CA ASP A 159 16.77 -11.95 -22.94
C ASP A 159 16.38 -13.36 -23.43
N GLU A 160 17.30 -14.31 -23.29
CA GLU A 160 17.09 -15.69 -23.71
C GLU A 160 15.91 -16.36 -23.00
N LYS A 161 15.80 -16.14 -21.68
CA LYS A 161 14.75 -16.75 -20.86
C LYS A 161 13.39 -16.27 -21.35
N MET A 162 13.24 -14.96 -21.56
CA MET A 162 12.00 -14.36 -22.00
C MET A 162 11.62 -14.79 -23.42
N VAL A 163 12.58 -14.86 -24.34
CA VAL A 163 12.31 -15.39 -25.69
C VAL A 163 11.87 -16.84 -25.65
N ASN A 164 12.53 -17.70 -24.87
CA ASN A 164 12.11 -19.08 -24.70
C ASN A 164 10.71 -19.20 -24.08
N THR A 165 10.39 -18.40 -23.05
CA THR A 165 9.04 -18.36 -22.46
C THR A 165 8.01 -17.89 -23.48
N MET A 166 8.30 -16.84 -24.26
CA MET A 166 7.42 -16.37 -25.33
C MET A 166 7.13 -17.46 -26.36
N LEU A 167 8.17 -18.12 -26.88
CA LEU A 167 8.01 -19.14 -27.92
C LEU A 167 7.26 -20.39 -27.44
N LYS A 168 7.41 -20.77 -26.15
CA LYS A 168 6.77 -21.95 -25.55
C LYS A 168 5.36 -21.68 -25.05
N GLU A 169 5.17 -20.56 -24.37
CA GLU A 169 3.96 -20.28 -23.60
C GLU A 169 3.11 -19.16 -24.22
N GLY A 170 3.67 -18.38 -25.15
CA GLY A 170 2.95 -17.31 -25.84
C GLY A 170 2.51 -16.14 -24.96
N ARG A 171 3.14 -15.97 -23.79
CA ARG A 171 2.83 -14.96 -22.77
C ARG A 171 4.08 -14.20 -22.31
N LEU A 172 3.87 -12.94 -21.92
CA LEU A 172 4.85 -12.09 -21.23
C LEU A 172 4.32 -11.77 -19.84
N ASP A 173 5.06 -12.15 -18.81
CA ASP A 173 4.76 -11.84 -17.42
C ASP A 173 5.77 -10.80 -16.91
N VAL A 174 5.75 -9.64 -17.56
CA VAL A 174 6.62 -8.51 -17.25
C VAL A 174 5.84 -7.20 -17.37
N PRO A 175 6.25 -6.14 -16.64
CA PRO A 175 5.66 -4.82 -16.76
C PRO A 175 5.59 -4.35 -18.21
N GLN A 176 4.37 -3.98 -18.63
CA GLN A 176 4.15 -3.38 -19.95
C GLN A 176 4.54 -1.91 -19.90
N LYS A 177 5.33 -1.47 -20.88
CA LYS A 177 5.70 -0.06 -21.07
C LYS A 177 4.50 0.69 -21.63
N ASN A 178 4.13 1.79 -20.98
CA ASN A 178 3.12 2.72 -21.47
C ASN A 178 3.56 4.16 -21.21
N ASP A 179 4.07 4.80 -22.26
CA ASP A 179 4.60 6.16 -22.21
C ASP A 179 3.53 7.23 -22.01
N PHE A 180 2.26 6.89 -22.24
CA PHE A 180 1.14 7.82 -22.19
C PHE A 180 0.32 7.67 -20.90
N LYS A 181 0.70 6.72 -20.03
CA LYS A 181 0.05 6.56 -18.72
C LYS A 181 0.54 7.64 -17.77
N THR A 182 -0.37 8.53 -17.38
CA THR A 182 -0.10 9.53 -16.35
C THR A 182 -0.46 8.98 -14.97
N PHE A 183 0.37 9.26 -13.98
CA PHE A 183 0.05 9.00 -12.57
C PHE A 183 -0.83 10.13 -12.03
N ASP A 184 -1.96 9.78 -11.42
CA ASP A 184 -2.87 10.75 -10.82
C ASP A 184 -2.46 11.04 -9.37
N TYR A 185 -1.70 12.12 -9.19
CA TYR A 185 -1.20 12.55 -7.87
C TYR A 185 -2.30 13.10 -6.95
N SER A 186 -3.54 13.26 -7.43
CA SER A 186 -4.66 13.70 -6.58
C SER A 186 -5.25 12.59 -5.71
N LYS A 187 -4.97 11.32 -6.05
CA LYS A 187 -5.48 10.15 -5.32
C LYS A 187 -4.58 9.81 -4.15
N SER A 188 -5.18 9.58 -2.98
CA SER A 188 -4.44 9.10 -1.81
C SER A 188 -4.00 7.64 -2.00
N LEU A 189 -2.93 7.21 -1.32
CA LEU A 189 -2.48 5.82 -1.38
C LEU A 189 -3.58 4.82 -0.96
N LYS A 190 -4.51 5.23 -0.08
CA LYS A 190 -5.67 4.44 0.35
C LYS A 190 -6.65 4.22 -0.81
N ASP A 191 -6.91 5.25 -1.61
CA ASP A 191 -7.85 5.18 -2.74
C ASP A 191 -7.29 4.44 -3.95
N MET A 192 -5.97 4.29 -4.01
CA MET A 192 -5.30 3.62 -5.12
C MET A 192 -5.36 2.08 -5.04
N HIS A 193 -5.93 1.51 -3.96
CA HIS A 193 -6.13 0.06 -3.78
C HIS A 193 -4.84 -0.78 -3.93
N TYR A 194 -3.66 -0.18 -3.71
CA TYR A 194 -2.42 -0.94 -3.61
C TYR A 194 -2.30 -1.57 -2.21
N PRO A 195 -1.65 -2.74 -2.08
CA PRO A 195 -1.37 -3.32 -0.77
C PRO A 195 -0.55 -2.33 0.09
N LEU A 196 -1.18 -1.76 1.10
CA LEU A 196 -0.51 -0.88 2.06
C LEU A 196 0.37 -1.74 2.99
N ARG A 197 1.60 -1.28 3.22
CA ARG A 197 2.50 -1.93 4.21
C ARG A 197 2.14 -1.56 5.65
N SER A 198 1.47 -0.44 5.86
CA SER A 198 0.95 -0.04 7.15
C SER A 198 0.01 1.14 6.95
N TYR A 199 -0.95 1.30 7.87
CA TYR A 199 -1.90 2.40 7.85
C TYR A 199 -2.35 2.72 9.27
N ALA A 200 -2.36 4.00 9.63
CA ALA A 200 -2.89 4.47 10.89
C ALA A 200 -3.83 5.65 10.65
N ALA A 201 -4.93 5.68 11.40
CA ALA A 201 -5.88 6.79 11.38
C ALA A 201 -6.25 7.19 12.79
N LEU A 202 -6.40 8.50 12.99
CA LEU A 202 -6.90 9.12 14.20
C LEU A 202 -8.01 10.10 13.80
N THR A 203 -9.15 9.98 14.45
CA THR A 203 -10.28 10.91 14.35
C THR A 203 -10.87 11.15 15.73
N GLY A 204 -11.86 12.04 15.82
CA GLY A 204 -12.62 12.28 17.05
C GLY A 204 -13.70 11.23 17.29
N TYR A 205 -14.78 11.67 17.94
CA TYR A 205 -15.96 10.87 18.15
C TYR A 205 -16.65 10.50 16.83
N ILE A 206 -17.07 9.25 16.69
CA ILE A 206 -17.83 8.70 15.58
C ILE A 206 -19.29 8.50 16.03
N PRO A 207 -20.25 9.23 15.44
CA PRO A 207 -21.67 9.03 15.73
C PRO A 207 -22.10 7.57 15.55
N ASP A 208 -23.04 7.12 16.39
CA ASP A 208 -23.65 5.78 16.35
C ASP A 208 -22.70 4.60 16.59
N ALA A 209 -21.49 4.86 17.09
CA ALA A 209 -20.53 3.83 17.47
C ALA A 209 -20.32 3.76 19.00
N ASP A 210 -20.28 2.55 19.54
CA ASP A 210 -19.97 2.32 20.95
C ASP A 210 -18.47 2.44 21.24
N THR A 211 -18.16 2.79 22.50
CA THR A 211 -16.79 2.72 23.02
C THR A 211 -16.25 1.30 22.92
N LYS A 212 -15.21 1.09 22.12
CA LYS A 212 -14.69 -0.26 21.85
C LYS A 212 -13.17 -0.29 21.72
N PHE A 213 -12.55 -1.30 22.30
CA PHE A 213 -11.16 -1.66 22.04
C PHE A 213 -11.13 -3.03 21.37
N GLY A 214 -10.23 -3.24 20.42
CA GLY A 214 -10.13 -4.54 19.80
C GLY A 214 -8.90 -4.76 18.95
N THR A 215 -8.78 -5.99 18.50
CA THR A 215 -7.76 -6.44 17.58
C THR A 215 -8.44 -7.32 16.55
N ASP A 216 -8.40 -6.95 15.27
CA ASP A 216 -8.82 -7.79 14.16
C ASP A 216 -7.58 -8.38 13.48
N ILE A 217 -7.68 -9.64 13.05
CA ILE A 217 -6.60 -10.33 12.33
C ILE A 217 -7.20 -10.85 11.02
N SER A 218 -6.57 -10.55 9.89
CA SER A 218 -7.01 -11.05 8.59
C SER A 218 -6.97 -12.59 8.54
N SER A 219 -7.77 -13.21 7.67
CA SER A 219 -7.87 -14.67 7.58
C SER A 219 -6.54 -15.36 7.26
N ASP A 220 -5.67 -14.69 6.50
CA ASP A 220 -4.31 -15.14 6.17
C ASP A 220 -3.25 -14.71 7.21
N SER A 221 -3.67 -14.04 8.29
CA SER A 221 -2.82 -13.47 9.35
C SER A 221 -1.74 -12.51 8.84
N SER A 222 -1.93 -11.92 7.66
CA SER A 222 -1.00 -10.95 7.08
C SER A 222 -1.19 -9.54 7.64
N ILE A 223 -2.39 -9.21 8.13
CA ILE A 223 -2.76 -7.92 8.69
C ILE A 223 -3.28 -8.09 10.11
N ILE A 224 -2.73 -7.29 11.03
CA ILE A 224 -3.26 -7.13 12.38
C ILE A 224 -3.70 -5.68 12.53
N ARG A 225 -4.99 -5.45 12.79
CA ARG A 225 -5.57 -4.14 13.06
C ARG A 225 -5.81 -4.02 14.56
N GLU A 226 -5.13 -3.09 15.22
CA GLU A 226 -5.47 -2.68 16.59
C GLU A 226 -6.35 -1.44 16.50
N TYR A 227 -7.49 -1.42 17.19
CA TYR A 227 -8.43 -0.30 17.11
C TYR A 227 -9.01 0.09 18.47
N MET A 228 -9.38 1.37 18.56
CA MET A 228 -10.01 2.02 19.70
C MET A 228 -11.08 2.97 19.13
N ILE A 229 -12.35 2.82 19.48
CA ILE A 229 -13.45 3.64 18.96
C ILE A 229 -14.08 4.40 20.11
N ASN A 230 -14.27 5.71 19.96
CA ASN A 230 -14.91 6.61 20.93
C ASN A 230 -14.33 6.50 22.35
N VAL A 231 -13.01 6.34 22.46
CA VAL A 231 -12.35 6.18 23.76
C VAL A 231 -11.87 7.52 24.30
N PRO A 232 -11.98 7.78 25.63
CA PRO A 232 -11.24 8.85 26.27
C PRO A 232 -9.74 8.71 26.03
N ILE A 233 -9.04 9.84 25.86
CA ILE A 233 -7.60 9.84 25.55
C ILE A 233 -6.78 9.08 26.60
N ILE A 234 -7.06 9.30 27.90
CA ILE A 234 -6.36 8.58 28.98
C ILE A 234 -6.60 7.07 28.90
N SER A 235 -7.82 6.64 28.59
CA SER A 235 -8.16 5.22 28.42
C SER A 235 -7.43 4.58 27.24
N ALA A 236 -7.21 5.31 26.14
CA ALA A 236 -6.40 4.86 25.01
C ALA A 236 -4.96 4.53 25.44
N TYR A 237 -4.32 5.44 26.18
CA TYR A 237 -2.98 5.23 26.71
C TYR A 237 -2.92 4.09 27.73
N MET A 238 -3.88 4.04 28.66
CA MET A 238 -3.97 2.94 29.63
C MET A 238 -4.10 1.59 28.94
N HIS A 239 -4.89 1.50 27.87
CA HIS A 239 -5.03 0.28 27.09
C HIS A 239 -3.68 -0.15 26.48
N ALA A 240 -2.96 0.79 25.85
CA ALA A 240 -1.68 0.49 25.22
C ALA A 240 -0.59 0.13 26.24
N TYR A 241 -0.45 0.92 27.31
CA TYR A 241 0.50 0.64 28.39
C TYR A 241 0.17 -0.65 29.15
N GLY A 242 -1.10 -0.93 29.43
CA GLY A 242 -1.55 -2.17 30.07
C GLY A 242 -1.29 -3.43 29.25
N LYS A 243 -1.12 -3.28 27.93
CA LYS A 243 -0.72 -4.36 27.01
C LYS A 243 0.82 -4.53 26.93
N ILE A 244 1.60 -3.58 27.45
CA ILE A 244 3.08 -3.58 27.49
C ILE A 244 3.59 -4.02 28.88
N THR A 245 2.97 -3.53 29.93
CA THR A 245 3.35 -3.77 31.33
C THR A 245 2.11 -3.95 32.20
N ARG A 246 2.27 -4.65 33.33
CA ARG A 246 1.18 -4.80 34.30
C ARG A 246 0.99 -3.48 35.04
N LEU A 247 -0.14 -2.83 34.82
CA LEU A 247 -0.52 -1.63 35.56
C LEU A 247 -1.17 -2.00 36.90
N PRO A 248 -0.93 -1.22 37.97
CA PRO A 248 -1.73 -1.31 39.20
C PRO A 248 -3.16 -0.78 38.93
N TYR A 249 -4.02 -0.81 39.96
CA TYR A 249 -5.31 -0.13 39.88
C TYR A 249 -5.10 1.37 39.62
N MET A 250 -5.47 1.85 38.44
CA MET A 250 -5.21 3.23 38.03
C MET A 250 -6.27 4.20 38.55
N LYS A 251 -6.28 4.45 39.86
CA LYS A 251 -7.06 5.55 40.44
C LYS A 251 -6.56 6.92 39.97
N ALA A 252 -7.41 7.94 40.09
CA ALA A 252 -7.13 9.29 39.60
C ALA A 252 -5.78 9.85 40.09
N ASP A 253 -5.42 9.61 41.35
CA ASP A 253 -4.15 10.06 41.96
C ASP A 253 -2.89 9.45 41.31
N ARG A 254 -3.03 8.38 40.51
CA ARG A 254 -1.93 7.75 39.75
C ARG A 254 -1.84 8.28 38.31
N ILE A 255 -2.68 9.24 37.94
CA ILE A 255 -2.75 9.83 36.60
C ILE A 255 -2.47 11.33 36.74
N ILE A 256 -1.27 11.75 36.35
CA ILE A 256 -0.89 13.15 36.41
C ILE A 256 -1.06 13.78 35.03
N ILE A 257 -1.88 14.83 34.94
CA ILE A 257 -2.13 15.58 33.70
C ILE A 257 -1.50 16.97 33.85
N GLU A 258 -0.33 17.14 33.24
CA GLU A 258 0.37 18.43 33.18
C GLU A 258 0.01 19.13 31.86
N SER A 259 -1.14 19.82 31.86
CA SER A 259 -1.66 20.53 30.69
C SER A 259 -2.33 21.82 31.11
N ALA A 260 -2.33 22.82 30.22
CA ALA A 260 -3.15 24.01 30.36
C ALA A 260 -4.66 23.71 30.19
N HIS A 261 -4.99 22.56 29.60
CA HIS A 261 -6.35 22.11 29.30
C HIS A 261 -6.62 20.69 29.86
N PRO A 262 -6.58 20.49 31.19
CA PRO A 262 -6.78 19.17 31.79
C PRO A 262 -8.19 18.60 31.54
N GLU A 263 -9.18 19.46 31.30
CA GLU A 263 -10.57 19.11 30.98
C GLU A 263 -10.70 18.30 29.69
N LYS A 264 -9.74 18.38 28.77
CA LYS A 264 -9.72 17.57 27.55
C LYS A 264 -9.41 16.10 27.81
N TYR A 265 -8.75 15.79 28.92
CA TYR A 265 -8.20 14.46 29.19
C TYR A 265 -8.97 13.69 30.26
N SER A 266 -9.64 14.40 31.18
CA SER A 266 -10.34 13.80 32.30
C SER A 266 -11.69 14.45 32.51
N TYR A 267 -12.74 13.64 32.51
CA TYR A 267 -14.10 14.06 32.81
C TYR A 267 -14.32 14.25 34.31
N ALA A 268 -15.03 15.32 34.67
CA ALA A 268 -15.48 15.61 36.03
C ALA A 268 -16.94 16.08 36.00
N SER A 269 -17.85 15.34 36.65
CA SER A 269 -19.30 15.57 36.58
C SER A 269 -19.75 16.91 37.18
N ASP A 270 -19.00 17.44 38.13
CA ASP A 270 -19.21 18.76 38.74
C ASP A 270 -18.81 19.92 37.82
N ARG A 271 -18.00 19.64 36.78
CA ARG A 271 -17.50 20.63 35.82
C ARG A 271 -18.13 20.49 34.43
N ASP A 272 -18.28 19.27 33.93
CA ASP A 272 -18.47 18.99 32.50
C ASP A 272 -19.91 18.63 32.10
N GLY A 273 -20.82 18.48 33.06
CA GLY A 273 -22.20 18.11 32.79
C GLY A 273 -22.34 16.62 32.46
N TYR A 274 -22.91 16.29 31.28
CA TYR A 274 -23.12 14.91 30.87
C TYR A 274 -21.84 14.31 30.23
N GLU A 275 -21.49 13.10 30.63
CA GLU A 275 -20.30 12.40 30.12
C GLU A 275 -20.36 12.17 28.60
N GLU A 276 -21.55 11.92 28.04
CA GLU A 276 -21.73 11.77 26.59
C GLU A 276 -21.38 13.05 25.82
N ASP A 277 -21.80 14.22 26.32
CA ASP A 277 -21.45 15.52 25.73
C ASP A 277 -19.95 15.79 25.80
N TRP A 278 -19.30 15.31 26.86
CA TRP A 278 -17.86 15.38 27.00
C TRP A 278 -17.15 14.45 26.02
N LEU A 279 -17.64 13.23 25.83
CA LEU A 279 -17.10 12.25 24.88
C LEU A 279 -17.23 12.75 23.44
N LEU A 280 -18.35 13.35 23.07
CA LEU A 280 -18.57 13.95 21.74
C LEU A 280 -17.46 14.95 21.36
N LYS A 281 -16.91 15.66 22.35
CA LYS A 281 -15.86 16.68 22.16
C LYS A 281 -14.44 16.12 22.30
N ASN A 282 -14.24 15.13 23.17
CA ASN A 282 -12.91 14.76 23.66
C ASN A 282 -12.49 13.31 23.37
N ALA A 283 -13.44 12.44 23.03
CA ALA A 283 -13.12 11.06 22.68
C ALA A 283 -12.38 10.99 21.34
N ILE A 284 -11.54 9.96 21.20
CA ILE A 284 -10.82 9.66 19.97
C ILE A 284 -11.24 8.31 19.44
N SER A 285 -11.20 8.19 18.11
CA SER A 285 -11.24 6.91 17.42
C SER A 285 -9.94 6.74 16.65
N TYR A 286 -9.29 5.61 16.86
CA TYR A 286 -7.96 5.31 16.38
C TYR A 286 -7.86 3.88 15.86
N GLU A 287 -7.14 3.69 14.77
CA GLU A 287 -6.75 2.37 14.29
C GLU A 287 -5.34 2.36 13.74
N PHE A 288 -4.65 1.23 13.88
CA PHE A 288 -3.36 0.97 13.25
C PHE A 288 -3.34 -0.47 12.69
N GLU A 289 -3.17 -0.58 11.37
CA GLU A 289 -2.90 -1.81 10.66
C GLU A 289 -1.38 -2.08 10.54
N PHE A 290 -0.99 -3.27 10.96
CA PHE A 290 0.38 -3.79 10.92
C PHE A 290 0.46 -4.98 9.96
N THR A 291 1.42 -4.98 9.03
CA THR A 291 1.66 -6.12 8.12
C THR A 291 2.77 -7.07 8.58
N GLU A 292 3.54 -6.69 9.59
CA GLU A 292 4.57 -7.55 10.17
C GLU A 292 4.01 -8.25 11.41
N ARG A 293 4.45 -9.48 11.68
CA ARG A 293 4.25 -10.17 12.96
C ARG A 293 5.05 -9.51 14.08
N ASN A 294 4.86 -8.21 14.26
CA ASN A 294 5.39 -7.47 15.39
C ASN A 294 4.80 -8.04 16.67
N SER A 295 5.64 -8.19 17.69
CA SER A 295 5.18 -8.55 19.03
C SER A 295 4.11 -7.54 19.49
N LYS A 296 3.19 -8.01 20.33
CA LYS A 296 2.15 -7.15 20.93
C LYS A 296 2.78 -5.91 21.58
N ASP A 297 3.92 -6.06 22.27
CA ASP A 297 4.69 -4.96 22.85
C ASP A 297 5.11 -3.91 21.80
N LYS A 298 5.76 -4.34 20.70
CA LYS A 298 6.20 -3.42 19.63
C LYS A 298 5.04 -2.69 18.97
N ARG A 299 3.90 -3.37 18.77
CA ARG A 299 2.68 -2.73 18.25
C ARG A 299 2.17 -1.64 19.19
N MET A 300 2.03 -1.94 20.47
CA MET A 300 1.54 -0.97 21.45
C MET A 300 2.48 0.23 21.62
N ARG A 301 3.79 0.02 21.60
CA ARG A 301 4.77 1.13 21.62
C ARG A 301 4.64 2.01 20.37
N SER A 302 4.39 1.41 19.22
CA SER A 302 4.16 2.16 17.96
C SER A 302 2.87 3.00 18.04
N ILE A 303 1.81 2.45 18.63
CA ILE A 303 0.56 3.18 18.88
C ILE A 303 0.80 4.35 19.84
N ILE A 304 1.50 4.13 20.96
CA ILE A 304 1.80 5.21 21.92
C ILE A 304 2.58 6.34 21.25
N GLN A 305 3.62 5.99 20.48
CA GLN A 305 4.43 6.99 19.78
C GLN A 305 3.63 7.77 18.74
N ASP A 306 2.76 7.10 17.97
CA ASP A 306 1.91 7.76 16.97
C ASP A 306 0.85 8.66 17.63
N LEU A 307 0.21 8.20 18.71
CA LEU A 307 -0.73 9.00 19.51
C LEU A 307 -0.04 10.22 20.14
N ASP A 308 1.14 10.06 20.76
CA ASP A 308 1.91 11.17 21.33
C ASP A 308 2.18 12.25 20.27
N ASN A 309 2.59 11.83 19.06
CA ASN A 309 2.86 12.74 17.95
C ASN A 309 1.59 13.47 17.48
N ARG A 310 0.46 12.76 17.32
CA ARG A 310 -0.78 13.32 16.75
C ARG A 310 -1.59 14.13 17.76
N LEU A 311 -1.52 13.79 19.04
CA LEU A 311 -2.18 14.50 20.13
C LEU A 311 -1.30 15.62 20.71
N HIS A 312 -0.05 15.72 20.26
CA HIS A 312 0.94 16.70 20.72
C HIS A 312 1.16 16.63 22.23
N VAL A 313 1.31 15.41 22.75
CA VAL A 313 1.56 15.15 24.17
C VAL A 313 2.82 14.30 24.33
N LYS A 314 3.31 14.23 25.57
CA LYS A 314 4.35 13.28 25.96
C LYS A 314 3.77 12.39 27.05
N THR A 315 3.77 11.07 26.83
CA THR A 315 3.30 10.12 27.82
C THR A 315 4.43 9.23 28.33
N SER A 316 4.37 8.90 29.62
CA SER A 316 5.32 7.97 30.25
C SER A 316 4.77 7.41 31.55
N ILE A 317 5.21 6.20 31.90
CA ILE A 317 5.07 5.65 33.25
C ILE A 317 6.36 6.00 34.00
N GLU A 318 6.24 6.74 35.09
CA GLU A 318 7.38 7.17 35.90
C GLU A 318 7.11 7.02 37.40
N LYS A 319 8.18 6.96 38.18
CA LYS A 319 8.11 6.97 39.64
C LYS A 319 8.06 8.43 40.10
N ARG A 320 7.05 8.79 40.88
CA ARG A 320 6.93 10.10 41.53
C ARG A 320 6.76 9.94 43.03
N MET A 321 7.21 10.95 43.78
CA MET A 321 6.88 11.09 45.20
C MET A 321 5.44 11.57 45.31
N ILE A 322 4.61 10.85 46.05
CA ILE A 322 3.21 11.19 46.31
C ILE A 322 2.91 11.00 47.79
N ASP A 323 1.94 11.74 48.30
CA ASP A 323 1.38 11.46 49.61
C ASP A 323 0.60 10.15 49.56
N CYS A 324 0.94 9.23 50.47
CA CYS A 324 0.30 7.93 50.56
C CYS A 324 0.17 7.50 52.01
N TRP A 325 -0.77 6.59 52.27
CA TRP A 325 -0.84 5.86 53.51
C TRP A 325 -0.02 4.58 53.39
N VAL A 326 0.70 4.24 54.46
CA VAL A 326 1.53 3.03 54.50
C VAL A 326 1.03 2.12 55.62
N ILE A 327 0.77 0.86 55.29
CA ILE A 327 0.52 -0.19 56.26
C ILE A 327 1.87 -0.73 56.70
N ILE A 328 2.17 -0.62 57.99
CA ILE A 328 3.41 -1.10 58.62
C ILE A 328 3.09 -2.05 59.77
N ASP A 329 4.07 -2.86 60.18
CA ASP A 329 3.91 -3.73 61.35
C ASP A 329 3.80 -2.90 62.64
N GLY A 330 2.78 -3.20 63.45
CA GLY A 330 2.60 -2.58 64.76
C GLY A 330 3.64 -3.06 65.78
N LYS A 331 3.99 -2.21 66.76
CA LYS A 331 4.97 -2.54 67.83
C LYS A 331 4.44 -3.44 68.96
N GLY A 332 3.15 -3.81 68.91
CA GLY A 332 2.50 -4.59 69.95
C GLY A 332 2.77 -6.09 69.83
N LYS A 333 2.90 -6.80 70.97
CA LYS A 333 2.93 -8.28 70.96
C LYS A 333 1.60 -8.78 70.38
N SER A 334 1.66 -9.46 69.22
CA SER A 334 0.54 -10.14 68.58
C SER A 334 -0.18 -11.03 69.60
N LYS A 335 -1.29 -10.55 70.15
CA LYS A 335 -2.24 -11.37 70.89
C LYS A 335 -3.40 -11.61 69.96
N ASN A 336 -3.43 -12.84 69.44
CA ASN A 336 -4.43 -13.43 68.56
C ASN A 336 -4.30 -13.00 67.09
N MET A 337 -3.65 -13.89 66.33
CA MET A 337 -3.74 -13.94 64.88
C MET A 337 -5.20 -14.18 64.52
N HIS A 338 -5.90 -13.17 64.03
CA HIS A 338 -7.27 -13.33 63.56
C HIS A 338 -7.23 -14.13 62.24
N GLU A 339 -7.59 -15.42 62.27
CA GLU A 339 -7.75 -16.25 61.06
C GLU A 339 -8.95 -15.81 60.20
N VAL A 340 -9.89 -15.06 60.82
CA VAL A 340 -11.11 -14.53 60.23
C VAL A 340 -10.92 -13.04 59.91
N GLY A 341 -11.00 -12.68 58.63
CA GLY A 341 -10.80 -11.32 58.14
C GLY A 341 -10.53 -11.28 56.64
N GLN A 342 -10.38 -10.07 56.09
CA GLN A 342 -9.99 -9.86 54.70
C GLN A 342 -8.46 -9.82 54.55
N SER A 343 -7.95 -10.19 53.37
CA SER A 343 -6.52 -10.04 53.11
C SER A 343 -6.14 -8.54 53.07
N LYS A 344 -4.89 -8.21 53.39
CA LYS A 344 -4.38 -6.83 53.28
C LYS A 344 -4.53 -6.31 51.85
N ARG A 345 -4.27 -7.17 50.87
CA ARG A 345 -4.46 -6.86 49.44
C ARG A 345 -5.91 -6.48 49.14
N ASP A 346 -6.88 -7.24 49.63
CA ASP A 346 -8.30 -6.94 49.40
C ASP A 346 -8.72 -5.66 50.11
N PHE A 347 -8.24 -5.44 51.34
CA PHE A 347 -8.47 -4.20 52.06
C PHE A 347 -7.92 -2.99 51.30
N VAL A 348 -6.65 -3.04 50.89
CA VAL A 348 -5.99 -1.97 50.11
C VAL A 348 -6.78 -1.72 48.83
N PHE A 349 -7.16 -2.76 48.09
CA PHE A 349 -7.96 -2.61 46.89
C PHE A 349 -9.31 -1.95 47.16
N MET A 350 -10.07 -2.43 48.15
CA MET A 350 -11.39 -1.88 48.52
C MET A 350 -11.30 -0.45 49.05
N ALA A 351 -10.25 -0.12 49.80
CA ALA A 351 -10.00 1.23 50.25
C ALA A 351 -9.59 2.15 49.09
N GLU A 352 -8.79 1.68 48.13
CA GLU A 352 -8.43 2.44 46.94
C GLU A 352 -9.62 2.68 45.99
N LEU A 353 -10.62 1.79 45.96
CA LEU A 353 -11.89 2.03 45.23
C LEU A 353 -12.64 3.24 45.79
N ASN A 354 -12.46 3.56 47.07
CA ASN A 354 -13.01 4.77 47.66
C ASN A 354 -12.10 5.97 47.29
N ARG A 355 -12.64 6.89 46.49
CA ARG A 355 -11.93 8.06 45.97
C ARG A 355 -11.48 9.06 47.05
N VAL A 356 -11.94 8.91 48.29
CA VAL A 356 -11.61 9.82 49.41
C VAL A 356 -10.25 9.50 50.03
N TYR A 357 -9.79 8.25 49.95
CA TYR A 357 -8.54 7.85 50.59
C TYR A 357 -7.33 8.09 49.68
N PRO A 358 -6.16 8.52 50.22
CA PRO A 358 -4.90 8.55 49.47
C PRO A 358 -4.52 7.18 48.91
N VAL A 359 -3.47 7.12 48.09
CA VAL A 359 -2.88 5.84 47.69
C VAL A 359 -2.44 5.08 48.94
N ILE A 360 -2.65 3.76 48.99
CA ILE A 360 -2.25 2.93 50.13
C ILE A 360 -1.17 1.94 49.68
N MET A 361 -0.06 1.90 50.40
CA MET A 361 1.05 0.96 50.19
C MET A 361 1.13 0.00 51.38
N ASP A 362 1.35 -1.29 51.11
CA ASP A 362 1.58 -2.31 52.14
C ASP A 362 3.07 -2.62 52.24
N GLU A 363 3.70 -2.18 53.33
CA GLU A 363 5.10 -2.46 53.68
C GLU A 363 5.20 -3.40 54.90
N SER A 364 4.08 -3.97 55.34
CA SER A 364 4.05 -4.85 56.49
C SER A 364 4.58 -6.24 56.14
N THR A 365 5.31 -6.87 57.08
CA THR A 365 5.92 -8.19 56.88
C THR A 365 5.06 -9.33 57.44
N LEU A 366 4.12 -9.01 58.32
CA LEU A 366 3.21 -9.98 58.90
C LEU A 366 2.17 -10.44 57.88
N GLU A 367 1.73 -11.70 57.90
CA GLU A 367 0.67 -12.20 57.01
C GLU A 367 -0.74 -12.15 57.65
N ASN A 368 -0.90 -11.35 58.70
CA ASN A 368 -2.16 -11.24 59.43
C ASN A 368 -3.27 -10.65 58.55
N LYS A 369 -4.49 -11.19 58.70
CA LYS A 369 -5.68 -10.64 58.06
C LYS A 369 -6.17 -9.39 58.81
N ILE A 370 -6.82 -8.50 58.07
CA ILE A 370 -7.48 -7.32 58.63
C ILE A 370 -8.87 -7.75 59.10
N PRO A 371 -9.24 -7.53 60.37
CA PRO A 371 -10.56 -7.88 60.87
C PRO A 371 -11.65 -7.23 60.02
N ALA A 372 -12.65 -8.02 59.61
CA ALA A 372 -13.78 -7.51 58.84
C ALA A 372 -14.73 -6.71 59.75
N ARG A 373 -14.36 -5.46 60.06
CA ARG A 373 -15.20 -4.51 60.79
C ARG A 373 -15.50 -3.29 59.92
N SER A 374 -16.68 -2.69 60.09
CA SER A 374 -16.97 -1.40 59.46
C SER A 374 -16.14 -0.33 60.17
N HIS A 375 -15.20 0.28 59.45
CA HIS A 375 -14.46 1.43 59.94
C HIS A 375 -15.16 2.70 59.45
N LYS A 376 -15.59 3.55 60.38
CA LYS A 376 -16.26 4.82 60.09
C LYS A 376 -15.29 6.00 59.94
N SER A 377 -14.03 5.81 60.37
CA SER A 377 -12.99 6.84 60.28
C SER A 377 -11.59 6.23 60.15
N PHE A 378 -10.62 7.07 59.77
CA PHE A 378 -9.21 6.69 59.72
C PHE A 378 -8.63 6.40 61.12
N ASP A 379 -9.10 7.10 62.15
CA ASP A 379 -8.66 6.83 63.53
C ASP A 379 -9.07 5.44 64.00
N GLU A 380 -10.22 4.92 63.55
CA GLU A 380 -10.67 3.54 63.78
C GLU A 380 -9.87 2.48 63.01
N LEU A 381 -9.09 2.88 62.00
CA LEU A 381 -8.13 2.02 61.30
C LEU A 381 -6.76 2.01 61.98
N ARG A 382 -6.42 3.05 62.76
CA ARG A 382 -5.14 3.19 63.46
C ARG A 382 -5.07 2.44 64.78
N SER A 383 -6.22 2.17 65.41
CA SER A 383 -6.39 1.42 66.66
C SER A 383 -6.51 -0.09 66.45
#